data_AF-A0A1F3Y9U0-F1
#
_entry.id   AF-A0A1F3Y9U0-F1
#
_cell.length_a   1.000
_cell.length_b   1.000
_cell.length_c   1.000
_cell.angle_alpha   90.00
_cell.angle_beta   90.00
_cell.angle_gamma   90.00
#
_symmetry.space_group_name_H-M   'P 1'
#
loop_
_entity.id
_entity.type
_entity.pdbx_description
1 polymer ?
#
loop_
_entity_poly.entity_id
_entity_poly.type
_entity_poly.pdbx_seq_one_letter_code
_entity_poly.pdbx_strand_id
1 'polypeptide(L)'
;MKTDLRVLLLFLGGILASPSSYASETDQYHDRAVALRDSRGVINDRVNKRIRKAVDEWRGGVDFLGLAEAIRKSVDGAGIWGRMTFWSKTSGDVDRVDTIRHSIYRSLPAVKGARVFLLSSPTIRVNGTRFGTDKFSHMFSQGWNYFVDAQKYGMETALRNGVESETGALGLSTTGVFSNADLVANFEGFQFYRSLFEDGVIPAKSALVKWDNAGTPIVQRDFDIDDHVNAYWDESINTNFYPASTEARILENILKLCPEYYDRPELFTIDPALDVELSARYAGLGLRQNRTKRLQDLCM
;
A
#
# COMPACT_ATOMS: atom_id res chain seq x y z
N MET A 1 -63.10 6.34 -10.81
CA MET A 1 -62.28 5.87 -9.66
C MET A 1 -61.46 4.67 -10.13
N LYS A 2 -60.14 4.62 -10.20
CA LYS A 2 -58.99 5.49 -9.88
C LYS A 2 -57.86 4.97 -10.83
N THR A 3 -57.46 5.73 -11.85
CA THR A 3 -56.16 6.43 -11.97
C THR A 3 -54.90 5.63 -11.63
N ASP A 4 -54.20 5.25 -12.71
CA ASP A 4 -52.77 5.48 -13.01
C ASP A 4 -51.73 5.23 -11.91
N LEU A 5 -51.05 4.08 -12.04
CA LEU A 5 -49.79 3.80 -11.38
C LEU A 5 -48.64 4.42 -12.21
N ARG A 6 -48.22 5.62 -11.81
CA ARG A 6 -47.05 6.32 -12.35
C ARG A 6 -45.79 5.48 -12.13
N VAL A 7 -45.09 5.22 -13.23
CA VAL A 7 -43.73 4.71 -13.29
C VAL A 7 -42.81 5.72 -12.59
N LEU A 8 -42.36 5.39 -11.39
CA LEU A 8 -41.27 6.09 -10.72
C LEU A 8 -39.96 5.54 -11.31
N LEU A 9 -39.41 6.28 -12.27
CA LEU A 9 -38.03 6.11 -12.73
C LEU A 9 -37.09 6.40 -11.55
N LEU A 10 -36.68 5.35 -10.85
CA LEU A 10 -35.50 5.37 -10.00
C LEU A 10 -34.29 5.53 -10.93
N PHE A 11 -33.72 6.75 -10.93
CA PHE A 11 -32.37 6.99 -11.39
C PHE A 11 -31.41 6.11 -10.57
N LEU A 12 -31.10 4.93 -11.10
CA LEU A 12 -29.93 4.17 -10.69
C LEU A 12 -28.72 4.92 -11.24
N GLY A 13 -28.27 5.93 -10.50
CA GLY A 13 -26.94 6.47 -10.67
C GLY A 13 -25.96 5.33 -10.41
N GLY A 14 -25.39 4.77 -11.47
CA GLY A 14 -24.36 3.75 -11.41
C GLY A 14 -23.13 4.31 -10.70
N ILE A 15 -23.09 4.15 -9.39
CA ILE A 15 -21.83 4.10 -8.66
C ILE A 15 -21.13 2.87 -9.20
N LEU A 16 -20.12 3.08 -10.04
CA LEU A 16 -19.13 2.07 -10.37
C LEU A 16 -18.60 1.57 -9.03
N ALA A 17 -19.07 0.41 -8.58
CA ALA A 17 -18.58 -0.25 -7.40
C ALA A 17 -17.14 -0.65 -7.70
N SER A 18 -16.20 0.22 -7.34
CA SER A 18 -14.78 -0.14 -7.33
C SER A 18 -14.64 -1.40 -6.46
N PRO A 19 -13.95 -2.45 -6.93
CA PRO A 19 -13.73 -3.65 -6.13
C PRO A 19 -13.05 -3.22 -4.84
N SER A 20 -13.77 -3.32 -3.73
CA SER A 20 -13.33 -2.87 -2.42
C SER A 20 -12.15 -3.75 -1.99
N SER A 21 -10.94 -3.18 -1.95
CA SER A 21 -9.80 -3.84 -1.30
C SER A 21 -10.11 -3.95 0.19
N TYR A 22 -10.15 -5.17 0.71
CA TYR A 22 -10.36 -5.37 2.14
C TYR A 22 -9.13 -4.88 2.91
N ALA A 23 -9.37 -4.10 3.97
CA ALA A 23 -8.38 -3.63 4.94
C ALA A 23 -7.58 -4.80 5.52
N SER A 24 -6.31 -4.93 5.14
CA SER A 24 -5.43 -5.99 5.59
C SER A 24 -4.45 -5.42 6.60
N GLU A 25 -4.70 -5.64 7.89
CA GLU A 25 -3.78 -5.14 8.92
C GLU A 25 -2.54 -6.01 9.03
N THR A 26 -1.40 -5.39 9.26
CA THR A 26 -0.12 -6.06 9.41
C THR A 26 0.58 -5.58 10.69
N ASP A 27 1.38 -6.46 11.29
CA ASP A 27 2.10 -6.14 12.52
C ASP A 27 3.60 -6.26 12.29
N GLN A 28 4.25 -5.09 12.21
CA GLN A 28 5.70 -4.93 12.14
C GLN A 28 6.35 -4.70 13.51
N TYR A 29 5.60 -4.69 14.61
CA TYR A 29 6.14 -4.47 15.94
C TYR A 29 6.79 -5.75 16.50
N HIS A 30 6.22 -6.91 16.21
CA HIS A 30 6.76 -8.19 16.67
C HIS A 30 7.78 -8.79 15.69
N ASP A 31 8.64 -9.69 16.21
CA ASP A 31 9.60 -10.49 15.44
C ASP A 31 10.56 -9.67 14.56
N ARG A 32 10.82 -8.42 14.94
CA ARG A 32 11.79 -7.56 14.24
C ARG A 32 13.20 -8.13 14.32
N ALA A 33 13.43 -8.98 15.31
CA ALA A 33 14.64 -9.75 15.47
C ALA A 33 14.88 -10.87 14.47
N VAL A 34 13.82 -11.40 13.85
CA VAL A 34 13.91 -12.53 12.93
C VAL A 34 14.60 -12.07 11.65
N ALA A 35 15.75 -12.65 11.31
CA ALA A 35 16.44 -12.33 10.08
C ALA A 35 15.59 -12.75 8.86
N LEU A 36 15.23 -11.79 8.01
CA LEU A 36 14.55 -12.03 6.74
C LEU A 36 15.52 -11.80 5.58
N ARG A 37 15.51 -12.67 4.57
CA ARG A 37 16.22 -12.43 3.31
C ARG A 37 15.63 -11.22 2.58
N ASP A 38 16.49 -10.53 1.85
CA ASP A 38 16.06 -9.35 1.10
C ASP A 38 15.21 -9.78 -0.11
N SER A 39 14.00 -9.24 -0.19
CA SER A 39 13.04 -9.60 -1.24
C SER A 39 13.15 -8.73 -2.50
N ARG A 40 14.03 -7.71 -2.53
CA ARG A 40 14.16 -6.78 -3.67
C ARG A 40 14.33 -7.51 -5.00
N GLY A 41 15.28 -8.45 -5.07
CA GLY A 41 15.58 -9.20 -6.29
C GLY A 41 14.37 -9.97 -6.81
N VAL A 42 13.76 -10.82 -5.96
CA VAL A 42 12.61 -11.65 -6.35
C VAL A 42 11.36 -10.82 -6.71
N ILE A 43 11.17 -9.67 -6.07
CA ILE A 43 10.09 -8.73 -6.42
C ILE A 43 10.37 -8.07 -7.78
N ASN A 44 11.58 -7.54 -7.98
CA ASN A 44 11.97 -6.89 -9.23
C ASN A 44 11.87 -7.84 -10.41
N ASP A 45 12.39 -9.06 -10.28
CA ASP A 45 12.31 -10.07 -11.34
C ASP A 45 10.87 -10.36 -11.74
N ARG A 46 10.00 -10.53 -10.75
CA ARG A 46 8.57 -10.78 -10.99
C ARG A 46 7.90 -9.60 -11.68
N VAL A 47 8.05 -8.38 -11.15
CA VAL A 47 7.37 -7.19 -11.67
C VAL A 47 7.89 -6.87 -13.08
N ASN A 48 9.20 -6.88 -13.29
CA ASN A 48 9.80 -6.65 -14.62
C ASN A 48 9.34 -7.69 -15.65
N LYS A 49 9.27 -8.97 -15.27
CA LYS A 49 8.73 -10.01 -16.16
C LYS A 49 7.28 -9.73 -16.57
N ARG A 50 6.46 -9.18 -15.66
CA ARG A 50 5.06 -8.83 -15.94
C ARG A 50 4.93 -7.55 -16.78
N ILE A 51 5.77 -6.55 -16.54
CA ILE A 51 5.84 -5.33 -17.35
C ILE A 51 6.24 -5.67 -18.78
N ARG A 52 7.37 -6.37 -18.98
CA ARG A 52 7.83 -6.78 -20.31
C ARG A 52 6.77 -7.58 -21.05
N LYS A 53 6.15 -8.56 -20.37
CA LYS A 53 5.03 -9.33 -20.94
C LYS A 53 3.91 -8.41 -21.46
N ALA A 54 3.47 -7.44 -20.66
CA ALA A 54 2.38 -6.54 -21.05
C ALA A 54 2.76 -5.64 -22.23
N VAL A 55 4.00 -5.18 -22.27
CA VAL A 55 4.56 -4.37 -23.36
C VAL A 55 4.68 -5.20 -24.65
N ASP A 56 5.23 -6.41 -24.57
CA ASP A 56 5.41 -7.31 -25.73
C ASP A 56 4.07 -7.78 -26.33
N GLU A 57 3.06 -7.96 -25.50
CA GLU A 57 1.70 -8.37 -25.90
C GLU A 57 0.80 -7.19 -26.31
N TRP A 58 1.27 -5.95 -26.19
CA TRP A 58 0.46 -4.76 -26.46
C TRP A 58 0.12 -4.59 -27.95
N ARG A 59 -1.16 -4.35 -28.26
CA ARG A 59 -1.66 -4.15 -29.64
C ARG A 59 -2.56 -2.93 -29.81
N GLY A 60 -2.68 -2.08 -28.79
CA GLY A 60 -3.64 -0.95 -28.77
C GLY A 60 -3.18 0.34 -29.43
N GLY A 61 -2.06 0.35 -30.17
CA GLY A 61 -1.46 1.59 -30.69
C GLY A 61 -0.94 2.50 -29.56
N VAL A 62 -0.72 3.79 -29.85
CA VAL A 62 -0.26 4.76 -28.84
C VAL A 62 -1.41 5.14 -27.90
N ASP A 63 -1.52 4.42 -26.78
CA ASP A 63 -2.47 4.68 -25.70
C ASP A 63 -1.78 4.42 -24.36
N PHE A 64 -1.41 5.51 -23.68
CA PHE A 64 -0.70 5.49 -22.41
C PHE A 64 -1.54 4.88 -21.29
N LEU A 65 -2.82 5.27 -21.18
CA LEU A 65 -3.68 4.80 -20.12
C LEU A 65 -4.02 3.32 -20.31
N GLY A 66 -4.32 2.91 -21.54
CA GLY A 66 -4.57 1.52 -21.89
C GLY A 66 -3.35 0.62 -21.63
N LEU A 67 -2.14 1.07 -21.98
CA LEU A 67 -0.93 0.31 -21.69
C LEU A 67 -0.63 0.23 -20.19
N ALA A 68 -0.82 1.31 -19.42
CA ALA A 68 -0.70 1.25 -17.97
C ALA A 68 -1.73 0.30 -17.34
N GLU A 69 -2.97 0.27 -17.84
CA GLU A 69 -3.97 -0.69 -17.38
C GLU A 69 -3.56 -2.13 -17.71
N ALA A 70 -3.01 -2.38 -18.90
CA ALA A 70 -2.50 -3.70 -19.30
C ALA A 70 -1.34 -4.13 -18.39
N ILE A 71 -0.41 -3.22 -18.05
CA ILE A 71 0.68 -3.46 -17.10
C ILE A 71 0.12 -3.78 -15.72
N ARG A 72 -0.80 -2.97 -15.17
CA ARG A 72 -1.47 -3.24 -13.89
C ARG A 72 -2.11 -4.62 -13.89
N LYS A 73 -2.90 -4.93 -14.91
CA LYS A 73 -3.55 -6.24 -15.06
C LYS A 73 -2.49 -7.33 -15.09
N SER A 74 -1.37 -7.19 -15.79
CA SER A 74 -0.29 -8.19 -15.82
C SER A 74 0.39 -8.39 -14.45
N VAL A 75 0.71 -7.29 -13.75
CA VAL A 75 1.42 -7.30 -12.45
C VAL A 75 0.52 -7.82 -11.33
N ASP A 76 -0.65 -7.20 -11.15
CA ASP A 76 -1.49 -7.40 -9.96
C ASP A 76 -2.88 -7.98 -10.27
N GLY A 77 -3.23 -8.13 -11.55
CA GLY A 77 -4.53 -8.70 -11.94
C GLY A 77 -5.71 -7.75 -11.76
N ALA A 78 -6.92 -8.31 -11.74
CA ALA A 78 -8.18 -7.56 -11.60
C ALA A 78 -8.97 -7.95 -10.34
N GLY A 79 -8.38 -8.81 -9.49
CA GLY A 79 -9.03 -9.32 -8.28
C GLY A 79 -8.75 -8.46 -7.05
N ILE A 80 -9.63 -8.57 -6.05
CA ILE A 80 -9.66 -7.77 -4.82
C ILE A 80 -8.36 -7.89 -3.99
N TRP A 81 -7.66 -9.02 -4.05
CA TRP A 81 -6.50 -9.33 -3.20
C TRP A 81 -5.14 -9.16 -3.89
N GLY A 82 -5.08 -8.63 -5.12
CA GLY A 82 -3.84 -8.45 -5.87
C GLY A 82 -3.04 -9.74 -6.13
N ARG A 83 -2.69 -10.03 -7.39
CA ARG A 83 -1.82 -11.17 -7.74
C ARG A 83 -0.44 -11.05 -7.11
N MET A 84 0.02 -9.84 -6.78
CA MET A 84 1.30 -9.61 -6.13
C MET A 84 1.23 -9.90 -4.64
N THR A 85 0.23 -9.37 -3.94
CA THR A 85 -0.01 -9.66 -2.51
C THR A 85 -0.22 -11.16 -2.30
N PHE A 86 -1.10 -11.82 -3.06
CA PHE A 86 -1.32 -13.26 -2.89
C PHE A 86 -0.05 -14.10 -3.13
N TRP A 87 0.73 -13.75 -4.16
CA TRP A 87 1.98 -14.46 -4.44
C TRP A 87 3.02 -14.25 -3.34
N SER A 88 3.21 -13.02 -2.86
CA SER A 88 4.16 -12.74 -1.78
C SER A 88 3.77 -13.39 -0.45
N LYS A 89 2.48 -13.61 -0.21
CA LYS A 89 1.96 -14.40 0.93
C LYS A 89 2.23 -15.90 0.85
N THR A 90 2.36 -16.46 -0.35
CA THR A 90 2.35 -17.93 -0.56
C THR A 90 3.65 -18.49 -1.14
N SER A 91 4.42 -17.70 -1.89
CA SER A 91 5.64 -18.15 -2.59
C SER A 91 6.73 -18.62 -1.63
N GLY A 92 7.44 -19.70 -1.96
CA GLY A 92 8.66 -20.10 -1.23
C GLY A 92 9.87 -19.18 -1.49
N ASP A 93 9.78 -18.33 -2.53
CA ASP A 93 10.86 -17.42 -2.92
C ASP A 93 10.94 -16.17 -2.02
N VAL A 94 9.83 -15.84 -1.35
CA VAL A 94 9.72 -14.64 -0.51
C VAL A 94 9.80 -15.07 0.95
N ASP A 95 10.91 -14.68 1.58
CA ASP A 95 11.10 -14.89 3.00
C ASP A 95 10.22 -13.93 3.81
N ARG A 96 9.52 -14.46 4.81
CA ARG A 96 8.46 -13.75 5.51
C ARG A 96 8.28 -14.24 6.94
N VAL A 97 7.78 -13.35 7.79
CA VAL A 97 7.37 -13.67 9.15
C VAL A 97 5.88 -13.39 9.33
N ASP A 98 5.17 -14.32 9.95
CA ASP A 98 3.76 -14.18 10.26
C ASP A 98 3.59 -13.90 11.76
N THR A 99 3.11 -12.69 12.07
CA THR A 99 2.94 -12.18 13.44
C THR A 99 1.51 -12.33 13.95
N ILE A 100 0.62 -12.96 13.18
CA ILE A 100 -0.83 -12.95 13.44
C ILE A 100 -1.23 -13.50 14.82
N ARG A 101 -0.51 -14.51 15.33
CA ARG A 101 -0.86 -15.21 16.57
C ARG A 101 -0.59 -14.38 17.82
N HIS A 102 0.39 -13.50 17.75
CA HIS A 102 0.83 -12.66 18.85
C HIS A 102 0.65 -11.17 18.56
N SER A 103 -0.02 -10.83 17.46
CA SER A 103 -0.15 -9.47 16.96
C SER A 103 -0.64 -8.46 18.00
N ILE A 104 -0.19 -7.21 17.89
CA ILE A 104 -0.69 -6.07 18.67
C ILE A 104 -2.22 -5.90 18.55
N TYR A 105 -2.84 -6.45 17.51
CA TYR A 105 -4.28 -6.41 17.26
C TYR A 105 -5.08 -7.53 17.94
N ARG A 106 -4.43 -8.47 18.64
CA ARG A 106 -5.10 -9.64 19.27
C ARG A 106 -6.13 -9.28 20.33
N SER A 107 -6.06 -8.09 20.91
CA SER A 107 -6.97 -7.59 21.96
C SER A 107 -8.17 -6.81 21.42
N LEU A 108 -8.28 -6.67 20.09
CA LEU A 108 -9.42 -6.01 19.44
C LEU A 108 -10.74 -6.76 19.72
N PRO A 109 -11.88 -6.05 19.78
CA PRO A 109 -13.20 -6.68 19.92
C PRO A 109 -13.42 -7.76 18.85
N ALA A 110 -14.09 -8.86 19.21
CA ALA A 110 -14.14 -10.11 18.43
C ALA A 110 -14.40 -9.93 16.92
N VAL A 111 -15.33 -9.06 16.52
CA VAL A 111 -15.62 -8.80 15.09
C VAL A 111 -14.45 -8.10 14.39
N LYS A 112 -13.83 -7.11 15.03
CA LYS A 112 -12.67 -6.39 14.49
C LYS A 112 -11.43 -7.28 14.51
N GLY A 113 -11.18 -7.98 15.62
CA GLY A 113 -10.08 -8.94 15.74
C GLY A 113 -10.17 -10.09 14.74
N ALA A 114 -11.37 -10.64 14.50
CA ALA A 114 -11.57 -11.67 13.47
C ALA A 114 -11.29 -11.15 12.05
N ARG A 115 -11.61 -9.89 11.75
CA ARG A 115 -11.27 -9.27 10.46
C ARG A 115 -9.76 -9.09 10.31
N VAL A 116 -9.08 -8.55 11.32
CA VAL A 116 -7.62 -8.44 11.31
C VAL A 116 -6.97 -9.82 11.13
N PHE A 117 -7.47 -10.84 11.84
CA PHE A 117 -6.97 -12.20 11.72
C PHE A 117 -7.23 -12.83 10.33
N LEU A 118 -8.40 -12.62 9.73
CA LEU A 118 -8.69 -13.19 8.40
C LEU A 118 -7.91 -12.49 7.29
N LEU A 119 -7.55 -11.23 7.51
CA LEU A 119 -6.96 -10.37 6.50
C LEU A 119 -5.49 -10.09 6.79
N SER A 120 -4.84 -10.76 7.75
CA SER A 120 -3.45 -10.44 8.09
C SER A 120 -2.49 -10.66 6.93
N SER A 121 -1.45 -9.83 6.90
CA SER A 121 -0.39 -9.87 5.92
C SER A 121 0.96 -10.11 6.60
N PRO A 122 1.66 -11.20 6.23
CA PRO A 122 3.02 -11.46 6.69
C PRO A 122 3.94 -10.28 6.38
N THR A 123 4.91 -10.06 7.25
CA THR A 123 5.95 -9.05 7.07
C THR A 123 7.08 -9.62 6.24
N ILE A 124 7.53 -8.85 5.24
CA ILE A 124 8.70 -9.12 4.41
C ILE A 124 9.75 -8.02 4.61
N ARG A 125 10.94 -8.20 4.00
CA ARG A 125 11.99 -7.19 4.02
C ARG A 125 12.45 -6.83 2.61
N VAL A 126 12.56 -5.53 2.32
CA VAL A 126 13.15 -4.99 1.08
C VAL A 126 14.06 -3.83 1.45
N ASN A 127 15.33 -3.92 1.06
CA ASN A 127 16.36 -2.90 1.32
C ASN A 127 16.34 -2.36 2.77
N GLY A 128 16.28 -3.28 3.74
CA GLY A 128 16.26 -2.95 5.16
C GLY A 128 14.90 -2.49 5.72
N THR A 129 13.93 -2.13 4.88
CA THR A 129 12.57 -1.78 5.31
C THR A 129 11.73 -3.04 5.50
N ARG A 130 10.97 -3.11 6.61
CA ARG A 130 9.98 -4.16 6.87
C ARG A 130 8.57 -3.64 6.65
N PHE A 131 7.76 -4.39 5.92
CA PHE A 131 6.36 -4.04 5.69
C PHE A 131 5.53 -5.27 5.36
N GLY A 132 4.21 -5.15 5.51
CA GLY A 132 3.26 -6.22 5.24
C GLY A 132 3.01 -6.43 3.75
N THR A 133 2.82 -7.67 3.32
CA THR A 133 2.54 -7.99 1.90
C THR A 133 1.32 -7.27 1.30
N ASP A 134 0.38 -6.80 2.14
CA ASP A 134 -0.76 -5.96 1.74
C ASP A 134 -0.36 -4.67 1.03
N LYS A 135 0.81 -4.11 1.35
CA LYS A 135 1.28 -2.86 0.74
C LYS A 135 1.46 -2.99 -0.77
N PHE A 136 1.61 -4.21 -1.31
CA PHE A 136 1.60 -4.41 -2.77
C PHE A 136 0.24 -4.14 -3.40
N SER A 137 -0.88 -4.51 -2.76
CA SER A 137 -2.21 -4.14 -3.26
C SER A 137 -2.45 -2.64 -3.13
N HIS A 138 -1.93 -2.00 -2.08
CA HIS A 138 -1.95 -0.53 -1.96
C HIS A 138 -1.17 0.14 -3.10
N MET A 139 0.06 -0.31 -3.35
CA MET A 139 0.89 0.22 -4.44
C MET A 139 0.28 -0.05 -5.83
N PHE A 140 -0.02 -1.30 -6.18
CA PHE A 140 -0.40 -1.63 -7.55
C PHE A 140 -1.88 -1.43 -7.84
N SER A 141 -2.78 -1.67 -6.89
CA SER A 141 -4.22 -1.54 -7.10
C SER A 141 -4.76 -0.18 -6.63
N GLN A 142 -4.46 0.27 -5.41
CA GLN A 142 -4.92 1.58 -4.95
C GLN A 142 -4.14 2.75 -5.58
N GLY A 143 -2.84 2.58 -5.81
CA GLY A 143 -2.04 3.55 -6.55
C GLY A 143 -2.51 3.73 -8.00
N TRP A 144 -3.11 2.70 -8.61
CA TRP A 144 -3.77 2.83 -9.91
C TRP A 144 -5.01 3.74 -9.81
N ASN A 145 -5.82 3.58 -8.78
CA ASN A 145 -6.98 4.44 -8.56
C ASN A 145 -6.53 5.90 -8.37
N TYR A 146 -5.45 6.14 -7.62
CA TYR A 146 -4.87 7.49 -7.49
C TYR A 146 -4.42 8.04 -8.83
N PHE A 147 -3.78 7.23 -9.67
CA PHE A 147 -3.35 7.64 -11.00
C PHE A 147 -4.52 8.00 -11.92
N VAL A 148 -5.55 7.16 -11.98
CA VAL A 148 -6.76 7.43 -12.77
C VAL A 148 -7.50 8.66 -12.25
N ASP A 149 -7.68 8.78 -10.93
CA ASP A 149 -8.36 9.92 -10.32
C ASP A 149 -7.57 11.21 -10.53
N ALA A 150 -6.24 11.17 -10.44
CA ALA A 150 -5.41 12.34 -10.68
C ALA A 150 -5.51 12.81 -12.14
N GLN A 151 -5.55 11.90 -13.11
CA GLN A 151 -5.77 12.23 -14.52
C GLN A 151 -7.16 12.82 -14.78
N LYS A 152 -8.18 12.32 -14.07
CA LYS A 152 -9.58 12.69 -14.31
C LYS A 152 -10.03 13.94 -13.54
N TYR A 153 -9.52 14.12 -12.33
CA TYR A 153 -10.02 15.08 -11.35
C TYR A 153 -8.92 15.93 -10.69
N GLY A 154 -7.67 15.72 -11.06
CA GLY A 154 -6.51 16.38 -10.45
C GLY A 154 -6.02 15.71 -9.17
N MET A 155 -4.75 15.95 -8.85
CA MET A 155 -4.05 15.30 -7.73
C MET A 155 -4.70 15.56 -6.38
N GLU A 156 -5.18 16.79 -6.13
CA GLU A 156 -5.83 17.15 -4.87
C GLU A 156 -7.06 16.27 -4.59
N THR A 157 -7.88 16.03 -5.62
CA THR A 157 -9.05 15.15 -5.51
C THR A 157 -8.63 13.70 -5.30
N ALA A 158 -7.62 13.22 -6.01
CA ALA A 158 -7.10 11.85 -5.81
C ALA A 158 -6.62 11.62 -4.37
N LEU A 159 -5.87 12.58 -3.81
CA LEU A 159 -5.40 12.51 -2.43
C LEU A 159 -6.57 12.51 -1.42
N ARG A 160 -7.56 13.39 -1.62
CA ARG A 160 -8.77 13.43 -0.77
C ARG A 160 -9.53 12.11 -0.82
N ASN A 161 -9.78 11.56 -2.01
CA ASN A 161 -10.46 10.28 -2.18
C ASN A 161 -9.70 9.13 -1.48
N GLY A 162 -8.38 9.18 -1.51
CA GLY A 162 -7.52 8.26 -0.78
C GLY A 162 -7.74 8.29 0.74
N VAL A 163 -7.68 9.48 1.34
CA VAL A 163 -7.94 9.67 2.78
C VAL A 163 -9.36 9.26 3.17
N GLU A 164 -10.35 9.59 2.34
CA GLU A 164 -11.76 9.20 2.56
C GLU A 164 -11.94 7.68 2.52
N SER A 165 -11.23 7.00 1.62
CA SER A 165 -11.27 5.53 1.50
C SER A 165 -10.70 4.84 2.73
N GLU A 166 -9.56 5.31 3.25
CA GLU A 166 -8.93 4.84 4.49
C GLU A 166 -9.76 5.17 5.74
N THR A 167 -10.47 6.30 5.73
CA THR A 167 -11.40 6.67 6.81
C THR A 167 -12.70 5.84 6.74
N GLY A 168 -13.09 5.43 5.53
CA GLY A 168 -14.29 4.68 5.22
C GLY A 168 -14.09 3.17 5.24
N ALA A 169 -14.61 2.49 4.23
CA ALA A 169 -14.73 1.03 4.21
C ALA A 169 -13.39 0.27 4.08
N LEU A 170 -12.31 0.93 3.64
CA LEU A 170 -11.03 0.27 3.39
C LEU A 170 -10.10 0.26 4.60
N GLY A 171 -10.46 0.88 5.73
CA GLY A 171 -9.63 0.89 6.94
C GLY A 171 -10.44 1.17 8.21
N LEU A 172 -10.47 2.44 8.64
CA LEU A 172 -10.88 2.85 9.97
C LEU A 172 -12.29 2.39 10.36
N SER A 173 -13.25 2.41 9.44
CA SER A 173 -14.62 1.97 9.75
C SER A 173 -14.77 0.44 9.83
N THR A 174 -13.86 -0.34 9.23
CA THR A 174 -13.98 -1.80 9.11
C THR A 174 -13.05 -2.57 10.05
N THR A 175 -11.80 -2.15 10.20
CA THR A 175 -10.80 -2.75 11.11
C THR A 175 -10.60 -1.92 12.37
N GLY A 176 -10.91 -0.62 12.33
CA GLY A 176 -10.62 0.29 13.44
C GLY A 176 -9.18 0.81 13.41
N VAL A 177 -8.50 0.72 12.27
CA VAL A 177 -7.14 1.21 12.08
C VAL A 177 -7.11 2.08 10.83
N PHE A 178 -6.37 3.18 10.91
CA PHE A 178 -6.05 4.01 9.76
C PHE A 178 -4.53 3.94 9.57
N SER A 179 -4.08 3.33 8.48
CA SER A 179 -2.66 3.11 8.24
C SER A 179 -2.03 4.27 7.48
N ASN A 180 -1.06 4.93 8.10
CA ASN A 180 -0.27 5.94 7.40
C ASN A 180 0.62 5.29 6.32
N ALA A 181 1.05 4.05 6.54
CA ALA A 181 1.87 3.31 5.58
C ALA A 181 1.07 2.91 4.33
N ASP A 182 -0.23 2.65 4.46
CA ASP A 182 -1.12 2.41 3.31
C ASP A 182 -1.23 3.64 2.41
N LEU A 183 -1.40 4.84 2.98
CA LEU A 183 -1.41 6.08 2.21
C LEU A 183 -0.09 6.32 1.46
N VAL A 184 1.03 6.02 2.11
CA VAL A 184 2.35 6.11 1.49
C VAL A 184 2.47 5.10 0.35
N ALA A 185 2.10 3.84 0.56
CA ALA A 185 2.11 2.81 -0.49
C ALA A 185 1.20 3.16 -1.67
N ASN A 186 0.00 3.70 -1.42
CA ASN A 186 -0.91 4.21 -2.46
C ASN A 186 -0.23 5.31 -3.30
N PHE A 187 0.38 6.29 -2.64
CA PHE A 187 1.06 7.40 -3.31
C PHE A 187 2.30 6.94 -4.10
N GLU A 188 3.09 6.01 -3.55
CA GLU A 188 4.22 5.42 -4.28
C GLU A 188 3.75 4.59 -5.48
N GLY A 189 2.59 3.96 -5.39
CA GLY A 189 1.89 3.35 -6.51
C GLY A 189 1.51 4.34 -7.60
N PHE A 190 0.96 5.50 -7.23
CA PHE A 190 0.71 6.61 -8.15
C PHE A 190 2.00 7.06 -8.87
N GLN A 191 3.09 7.23 -8.12
CA GLN A 191 4.40 7.58 -8.69
C GLN A 191 4.92 6.48 -9.62
N PHE A 192 4.73 5.21 -9.29
CA PHE A 192 5.04 4.09 -10.20
C PHE A 192 4.31 4.24 -11.55
N TYR A 193 2.99 4.46 -11.54
CA TYR A 193 2.22 4.61 -12.80
C TYR A 193 2.63 5.83 -13.62
N ARG A 194 2.95 6.96 -12.97
CA ARG A 194 3.54 8.10 -13.68
C ARG A 194 4.90 7.77 -14.29
N SER A 195 5.75 7.12 -13.50
CA SER A 195 7.10 6.74 -13.95
C SER A 195 7.09 5.76 -15.11
N LEU A 196 5.96 5.10 -15.43
CA LEU A 196 5.84 4.29 -16.64
C LEU A 196 6.15 5.10 -17.90
N PHE A 197 5.78 6.38 -17.94
CA PHE A 197 5.84 7.20 -19.16
C PHE A 197 6.44 8.59 -18.99
N GLU A 198 6.64 9.04 -17.76
CA GLU A 198 7.23 10.34 -17.44
C GLU A 198 8.67 10.18 -16.93
N ASP A 199 9.62 10.88 -17.59
CA ASP A 199 11.00 10.99 -17.10
C ASP A 199 11.05 11.82 -15.81
N GLY A 200 11.99 11.50 -14.92
CA GLY A 200 12.26 12.30 -13.72
C GLY A 200 11.23 12.18 -12.59
N VAL A 201 10.18 11.37 -12.74
CA VAL A 201 9.27 11.02 -11.63
C VAL A 201 10.04 10.38 -10.49
N ILE A 202 10.93 9.46 -10.83
CA ILE A 202 12.01 9.02 -9.95
C ILE A 202 13.23 9.88 -10.30
N PRO A 203 13.84 10.61 -9.34
CA PRO A 203 14.96 11.49 -9.61
C PRO A 203 16.07 10.79 -10.40
N ALA A 204 16.57 11.48 -11.44
CA ALA A 204 17.63 10.99 -12.33
C ALA A 204 17.32 9.69 -13.10
N LYS A 205 16.06 9.23 -13.17
CA LYS A 205 15.66 8.08 -14.00
C LYS A 205 14.74 8.51 -15.13
N SER A 206 14.89 7.85 -16.28
CA SER A 206 13.93 7.92 -17.37
C SER A 206 12.60 7.27 -16.98
N ALA A 207 11.58 7.35 -17.83
CA ALA A 207 10.39 6.55 -17.70
C ALA A 207 10.72 5.04 -17.82
N LEU A 208 9.81 4.13 -17.46
CA LEU A 208 10.04 2.69 -17.69
C LEU A 208 9.80 2.28 -19.14
N VAL A 209 8.86 2.93 -19.81
CA VAL A 209 8.43 2.61 -21.17
C VAL A 209 8.51 3.87 -22.03
N LYS A 210 8.98 3.72 -23.26
CA LYS A 210 8.90 4.76 -24.30
C LYS A 210 8.23 4.21 -25.54
N TRP A 211 7.62 5.08 -26.33
CA TRP A 211 7.10 4.73 -27.66
C TRP A 211 8.19 4.96 -28.70
N ASP A 212 8.37 4.01 -29.62
CA ASP A 212 9.20 4.21 -30.79
C ASP A 212 8.46 5.00 -31.89
N ASN A 213 9.16 5.32 -32.98
CA ASN A 213 8.60 6.09 -34.09
C ASN A 213 7.46 5.37 -34.83
N ALA A 214 7.33 4.04 -34.66
CA ALA A 214 6.26 3.24 -35.24
C ALA A 214 5.05 3.13 -34.30
N GLY A 215 5.09 3.73 -33.11
CA GLY A 215 4.04 3.61 -32.10
C GLY A 215 4.05 2.27 -31.38
N THR A 216 5.22 1.60 -31.30
CA THR A 216 5.43 0.38 -30.51
C THR A 216 6.03 0.75 -29.15
N PRO A 217 5.47 0.27 -28.02
CA PRO A 217 6.04 0.53 -26.72
C PRO A 217 7.27 -0.36 -26.49
N ILE A 218 8.31 0.20 -25.90
CA ILE A 218 9.54 -0.51 -25.54
C ILE A 218 9.93 -0.19 -24.10
N VAL A 219 10.32 -1.22 -23.36
CA VAL A 219 10.85 -1.07 -22.00
C VAL A 219 12.25 -0.46 -22.10
N GLN A 220 12.43 0.77 -21.59
CA GLN A 220 13.71 1.48 -21.64
C GLN A 220 14.58 1.27 -20.41
N ARG A 221 13.96 0.94 -19.27
CA ARG A 221 14.66 0.55 -18.04
C ARG A 221 13.81 -0.42 -17.24
N ASP A 222 14.47 -1.07 -16.30
CA ASP A 222 13.81 -1.94 -15.35
C ASP A 222 13.14 -1.15 -14.22
N PHE A 223 12.05 -1.72 -13.72
CA PHE A 223 11.45 -1.40 -12.44
C PHE A 223 12.38 -1.82 -11.31
N ASP A 224 12.44 -0.99 -10.27
CA ASP A 224 13.10 -1.30 -9.02
C ASP A 224 12.18 -0.92 -7.86
N ILE A 225 11.80 -1.90 -7.04
CA ILE A 225 10.92 -1.67 -5.88
C ILE A 225 11.56 -0.70 -4.87
N ASP A 226 12.88 -0.60 -4.88
CA ASP A 226 13.66 0.31 -4.04
C ASP A 226 13.42 1.80 -4.37
N ASP A 227 12.86 2.10 -5.54
CA ASP A 227 12.47 3.47 -5.90
C ASP A 227 11.24 3.97 -5.11
N HIS A 228 10.54 3.04 -4.47
CA HIS A 228 9.22 3.24 -3.89
C HIS A 228 9.18 2.88 -2.41
N VAL A 229 9.78 1.75 -2.03
CA VAL A 229 9.82 1.30 -0.64
C VAL A 229 10.80 2.16 0.16
N ASN A 230 10.35 2.62 1.32
CA ASN A 230 11.16 3.37 2.27
C ASN A 230 10.62 3.17 3.69
N ALA A 231 11.29 3.74 4.69
CA ALA A 231 10.97 3.54 6.10
C ALA A 231 9.51 3.88 6.48
N TYR A 232 8.79 4.71 5.71
CA TYR A 232 7.38 5.01 5.98
C TYR A 232 6.39 3.92 5.54
N TRP A 233 6.86 2.84 4.93
CA TRP A 233 6.08 1.63 4.68
C TRP A 233 5.98 0.72 5.93
N ASP A 234 6.83 0.95 6.94
CA ASP A 234 6.86 0.17 8.18
C ASP A 234 5.91 0.78 9.22
N GLU A 235 4.84 0.07 9.63
CA GLU A 235 3.83 0.61 10.56
C GLU A 235 4.32 0.75 12.02
N SER A 236 5.50 0.22 12.35
CA SER A 236 6.16 0.51 13.63
C SER A 236 6.91 1.85 13.62
N ILE A 237 7.29 2.32 12.42
CA ILE A 237 7.96 3.61 12.19
C ILE A 237 6.94 4.69 11.82
N ASN A 238 6.08 4.41 10.83
CA ASN A 238 4.99 5.26 10.39
C ASN A 238 3.67 4.81 11.04
N THR A 239 3.62 4.98 12.35
CA THR A 239 2.56 4.51 13.25
C THR A 239 1.16 4.86 12.78
N ASN A 240 0.27 3.88 12.86
CA ASN A 240 -1.14 4.02 12.50
C ASN A 240 -1.91 4.93 13.47
N PHE A 241 -3.06 5.44 13.01
CA PHE A 241 -4.04 6.06 13.88
C PHE A 241 -5.05 5.03 14.37
N TYR A 242 -5.39 5.13 15.66
CA TYR A 242 -6.38 4.28 16.31
C TYR A 242 -7.43 5.18 16.98
N PRO A 243 -8.74 4.89 16.83
CA PRO A 243 -9.77 5.58 17.57
C PRO A 243 -9.69 5.20 19.06
N ALA A 244 -10.12 6.11 19.95
CA ALA A 244 -10.07 5.90 21.40
C ALA A 244 -10.66 4.56 21.88
N SER A 245 -11.66 4.03 21.16
CA SER A 245 -12.28 2.73 21.44
C SER A 245 -11.35 1.51 21.34
N THR A 246 -10.28 1.60 20.54
CA THR A 246 -9.31 0.51 20.32
C THR A 246 -7.90 0.89 20.73
N GLU A 247 -7.56 2.18 20.73
CA GLU A 247 -6.24 2.72 21.00
C GLU A 247 -5.62 2.18 22.30
N ALA A 248 -6.32 2.29 23.44
CA ALA A 248 -5.78 1.87 24.73
C ALA A 248 -5.34 0.38 24.72
N ARG A 249 -6.11 -0.49 24.07
CA ARG A 249 -5.83 -1.94 24.00
C ARG A 249 -4.65 -2.27 23.08
N ILE A 250 -4.46 -1.47 22.02
CA ILE A 250 -3.34 -1.62 21.09
C ILE A 250 -2.07 -1.09 21.75
N LEU A 251 -2.12 0.11 22.34
CA LEU A 251 -0.98 0.69 23.05
C LEU A 251 -0.52 -0.18 24.22
N GLU A 252 -1.45 -0.81 24.96
CA GLU A 252 -1.09 -1.78 26.00
C GLU A 252 -0.29 -2.96 25.44
N ASN A 253 -0.60 -3.43 24.23
CA ASN A 253 0.16 -4.49 23.59
C ASN A 253 1.50 -4.00 23.03
N ILE A 254 1.57 -2.78 22.49
CA ILE A 254 2.82 -2.17 22.03
C ILE A 254 3.78 -1.99 23.22
N LEU A 255 3.30 -1.49 24.37
CA LEU A 255 4.12 -1.30 25.57
C LEU A 255 4.72 -2.61 26.12
N LYS A 256 4.12 -3.76 25.83
CA LYS A 256 4.70 -5.07 26.19
C LYS A 256 5.99 -5.38 25.42
N LEU A 257 6.29 -4.62 24.37
CA LEU A 257 7.51 -4.74 23.57
C LEU A 257 8.64 -3.82 24.05
N CYS A 258 8.42 -2.99 25.08
CA CYS A 258 9.49 -2.13 25.62
C CYS A 258 10.77 -2.89 26.02
N PRO A 259 10.72 -4.11 26.61
CA PRO A 259 11.94 -4.88 26.86
C PRO A 259 12.76 -5.19 25.60
N GLU A 260 12.10 -5.53 24.47
CA GLU A 260 12.78 -5.76 23.18
C GLU A 260 13.34 -4.45 22.61
N TYR A 261 12.60 -3.34 22.76
CA TYR A 261 13.08 -2.02 22.40
C TYR A 261 14.34 -1.61 23.19
N TYR A 262 14.39 -1.85 24.51
CA TYR A 262 15.56 -1.50 25.31
C TYR A 262 16.80 -2.35 24.95
N ASP A 263 16.59 -3.61 24.59
CA ASP A 263 17.67 -4.50 24.15
C ASP A 263 18.21 -4.06 22.78
N ARG A 264 17.29 -3.74 21.83
CA ARG A 264 17.62 -3.45 20.43
C ARG A 264 16.83 -2.28 19.85
N PRO A 265 17.12 -1.04 20.30
CA PRO A 265 16.37 0.14 19.88
C PRO A 265 16.50 0.42 18.38
N GLU A 266 17.62 0.05 17.77
CA GLU A 266 17.91 0.26 16.35
C GLU A 266 16.92 -0.43 15.42
N LEU A 267 16.21 -1.45 15.90
CA LEU A 267 15.18 -2.13 15.12
C LEU A 267 13.91 -1.28 15.02
N PHE A 268 13.62 -0.39 15.96
CA PHE A 268 12.36 0.34 16.09
C PHE A 268 12.48 1.83 15.82
N THR A 269 13.68 2.31 15.48
CA THR A 269 13.97 3.71 15.24
C THR A 269 14.25 3.99 13.77
N ILE A 270 14.06 5.25 13.38
CA ILE A 270 14.42 5.78 12.07
C ILE A 270 15.49 6.86 12.26
N ASP A 271 16.40 6.98 11.30
CA ASP A 271 17.34 8.10 11.27
C ASP A 271 16.58 9.45 11.26
N PRO A 272 16.91 10.42 12.14
CA PRO A 272 16.17 11.66 12.25
C PRO A 272 16.16 12.51 10.97
N ALA A 273 17.25 12.52 10.21
CA ALA A 273 17.32 13.29 8.97
C ALA A 273 16.42 12.66 7.89
N LEU A 274 16.45 11.33 7.79
CA LEU A 274 15.53 10.58 6.92
C LEU A 274 14.07 10.79 7.34
N ASP A 275 13.78 10.80 8.65
CA ASP A 275 12.42 11.05 9.14
C ASP A 275 11.94 12.43 8.69
N VAL A 276 12.76 13.48 8.81
CA VAL A 276 12.43 14.83 8.32
C VAL A 276 12.20 14.85 6.81
N GLU A 277 13.06 14.19 6.04
CA GLU A 277 12.93 14.10 4.58
C GLU A 277 11.60 13.45 4.16
N LEU A 278 11.28 12.28 4.72
CA LEU A 278 10.05 11.57 4.41
C LEU A 278 8.81 12.33 4.89
N SER A 279 8.90 13.02 6.03
CA SER A 279 7.85 13.93 6.50
C SER A 279 7.50 14.98 5.46
N ALA A 280 8.53 15.61 4.88
CA ALA A 280 8.36 16.66 3.90
C ALA A 280 7.82 16.09 2.58
N ARG A 281 8.35 14.93 2.13
CA ARG A 281 7.89 14.23 0.92
C ARG A 281 6.39 13.91 0.98
N TYR A 282 5.88 13.53 2.15
CA TYR A 282 4.50 13.04 2.33
C TYR A 282 3.56 14.02 3.04
N ALA A 283 3.97 15.28 3.25
CA ALA A 283 3.18 16.26 3.98
C ALA A 283 1.76 16.47 3.43
N GLY A 284 1.58 16.32 2.12
CA GLY A 284 0.30 16.47 1.43
C GLY A 284 -0.64 15.26 1.47
N LEU A 285 -0.19 14.11 2.00
CA LEU A 285 -1.01 12.87 1.97
C LEU A 285 -2.09 12.83 3.05
N GLY A 286 -2.11 13.78 3.99
CA GLY A 286 -3.04 13.76 5.12
C GLY A 286 -2.69 12.69 6.17
N LEU A 287 -1.40 12.35 6.30
CA LEU A 287 -0.92 11.44 7.35
C LEU A 287 -1.36 11.94 8.73
N ARG A 288 -1.78 11.01 9.59
CA ARG A 288 -2.18 11.33 10.97
C ARG A 288 -0.94 11.46 11.85
N GLN A 289 -0.89 12.54 12.62
CA GLN A 289 0.20 12.83 13.56
C GLN A 289 0.14 11.85 14.73
N ASN A 290 0.96 10.79 14.67
CA ASN A 290 1.00 9.73 15.67
C ASN A 290 2.42 9.35 16.11
N ARG A 291 3.44 10.16 15.80
CA ARG A 291 4.84 9.82 16.12
C ARG A 291 5.07 9.50 17.59
N THR A 292 4.33 10.16 18.47
CA THR A 292 4.33 9.91 19.93
C THR A 292 3.89 8.48 20.30
N LYS A 293 3.40 7.68 19.35
CA LYS A 293 3.05 6.27 19.51
C LYS A 293 4.14 5.32 19.03
N ARG A 294 5.31 5.83 18.59
CA ARG A 294 6.48 4.99 18.33
C ARG A 294 7.00 4.43 19.65
N LEU A 295 7.60 3.24 19.61
CA LEU A 295 8.20 2.62 20.80
C LEU A 295 9.25 3.53 21.46
N GLN A 296 10.00 4.29 20.66
CA GLN A 296 10.97 5.26 21.17
C GLN A 296 10.35 6.30 22.12
N ASP A 297 9.08 6.67 21.90
CA ASP A 297 8.37 7.70 22.65
C ASP A 297 7.51 7.09 23.77
N LEU A 298 6.99 5.87 23.54
CA LEU A 298 6.15 5.15 24.50
C LEU A 298 6.95 4.50 25.64
N CYS A 299 8.20 4.10 25.37
CA CYS A 299 9.07 3.41 26.32
C CYS A 299 10.06 4.36 27.02
N MET A 300 9.79 5.67 27.01
CA MET A 300 10.59 6.65 27.77
C MET A 300 10.27 6.62 29.27
#